data_AF-A0AAV0X2T1-F1
#
_entry.id   AF-A0AAV0X2T1-F1
#
_cell.length_a   1.000
_cell.length_b   1.000
_cell.length_c   1.000
_cell.angle_alpha   90.00
_cell.angle_beta   90.00
_cell.angle_gamma   90.00
#
_symmetry.space_group_name_H-M   'P 1'
#
loop_
_entity.id
_entity.type
_entity.pdbx_description
1 polymer ?
#
loop_
_entity_poly.entity_id
_entity_poly.type
_entity_poly.pdbx_seq_one_letter_code
_entity_poly.pdbx_strand_id
1 'polypeptide(L)'
;MADGKCTKRYPRPLVAETVTGNDGYPVYRRRSKEDNGRTIKVKVQNQEIEIGNEFIVPYCPLLSRIFETHANVESCHSAKSIKYLCKYVTKGSDMAVFGIASENVNDEISNFQMGRYVSTNEALFIK
;
A
#
# COMPACT_ATOMS: atom_id res chain seq x y z
N MET A 1 1.65 -14.60 8.73
CA MET A 1 0.54 -15.11 9.57
C MET A 1 0.90 -14.82 11.00
N ALA A 2 -0.06 -14.39 11.83
CA ALA A 2 0.11 -14.25 13.27
C ALA A 2 -1.09 -14.94 13.94
N ASP A 3 -0.85 -15.82 14.92
CA ASP A 3 -1.89 -16.60 15.61
C ASP A 3 -2.83 -17.36 14.68
N GLY A 4 -2.27 -17.95 13.61
CA GLY A 4 -3.05 -18.66 12.59
C GLY A 4 -3.95 -17.75 11.74
N LYS A 5 -3.88 -16.42 11.89
CA LYS A 5 -4.65 -15.44 11.13
C LYS A 5 -3.77 -14.67 10.15
N CYS A 6 -4.37 -14.32 9.01
CA CYS A 6 -3.70 -13.46 8.04
C CYS A 6 -3.60 -12.03 8.60
N THR A 7 -2.38 -11.52 8.73
CA THR A 7 -2.12 -10.14 9.19
C THR A 7 -2.70 -9.08 8.24
N LYS A 8 -2.98 -9.45 6.99
CA LYS A 8 -3.63 -8.59 5.98
C LYS A 8 -5.17 -8.69 5.99
N ARG A 9 -5.74 -9.39 6.97
CA ARG A 9 -7.19 -9.55 7.20
C ARG A 9 -7.92 -10.26 6.06
N TYR A 10 -7.27 -11.27 5.46
CA TYR A 10 -7.93 -12.17 4.52
C TYR A 10 -8.38 -13.45 5.22
N PRO A 11 -9.50 -14.06 4.81
CA PRO A 11 -10.46 -13.58 3.80
C PRO A 11 -11.22 -12.31 4.23
N ARG A 12 -11.54 -11.45 3.26
CA ARG A 12 -12.31 -10.21 3.48
C ARG A 12 -13.82 -10.50 3.36
N PRO A 13 -14.68 -9.79 4.12
CA PRO A 13 -16.13 -10.00 4.05
C PRO A 13 -16.67 -9.69 2.65
N LEU A 14 -17.68 -10.44 2.22
CA LEU A 14 -18.45 -10.14 1.02
C LEU A 14 -19.40 -8.97 1.31
N VAL A 15 -19.39 -7.96 0.45
CA VAL A 15 -20.22 -6.76 0.61
C VAL A 15 -20.81 -6.42 -0.76
N ALA A 16 -22.11 -6.13 -0.79
CA ALA A 16 -22.84 -5.85 -2.03
C ALA A 16 -22.43 -4.52 -2.68
N GLU A 17 -21.98 -3.54 -1.90
CA GLU A 17 -21.56 -2.22 -2.37
C GLU A 17 -20.28 -1.76 -1.67
N THR A 18 -19.56 -0.84 -2.32
CA THR A 18 -18.38 -0.22 -1.71
C THR A 18 -18.85 0.85 -0.72
N VAL A 19 -18.51 0.67 0.56
CA VAL A 19 -18.91 1.58 1.63
C VAL A 19 -17.68 2.19 2.32
N THR A 20 -17.81 3.40 2.85
CA THR A 20 -16.74 4.01 3.66
C THR A 20 -16.69 3.31 5.01
N GLY A 21 -15.55 2.72 5.35
CA GLY A 21 -15.34 2.07 6.64
C GLY A 21 -15.16 3.07 7.79
N ASN A 22 -15.43 2.63 9.02
CA ASN A 22 -15.34 3.44 10.23
C ASN A 22 -13.92 3.99 10.50
N ASP A 23 -12.88 3.33 9.99
CA ASP A 23 -11.49 3.76 10.13
C ASP A 23 -11.04 4.77 9.05
N GLY A 24 -11.92 5.06 8.08
CA GLY A 24 -11.69 5.94 6.94
C GLY A 24 -11.21 5.21 5.68
N TYR A 25 -10.98 3.89 5.74
CA TYR A 25 -10.67 3.09 4.56
C TYR A 25 -11.95 2.53 3.94
N PRO A 26 -12.09 2.51 2.61
CA PRO A 26 -13.25 1.90 1.99
C PRO A 26 -13.25 0.38 2.21
N VAL A 27 -14.45 -0.16 2.42
CA VAL A 27 -14.73 -1.58 2.34
C VAL A 27 -15.29 -1.82 0.93
N TYR A 28 -14.47 -2.43 0.07
CA TYR A 28 -14.86 -2.66 -1.33
C TYR A 28 -15.95 -3.70 -1.48
N ARG A 29 -16.83 -3.48 -2.46
CA ARG A 29 -17.75 -4.50 -2.97
C ARG A 29 -16.97 -5.77 -3.34
N ARG A 30 -17.45 -6.92 -2.86
CA ARG A 30 -16.95 -8.25 -3.21
C ARG A 30 -18.15 -9.15 -3.47
N ARG A 31 -18.31 -9.58 -4.73
CA ARG A 31 -19.46 -10.36 -5.17
C ARG A 31 -19.39 -11.79 -4.63
N SER A 32 -20.49 -12.25 -4.04
CA SER A 32 -20.68 -13.65 -3.67
C SER A 32 -20.90 -14.51 -4.92
N LYS A 33 -20.86 -15.84 -4.77
CA LYS A 33 -21.20 -16.78 -5.85
C LYS A 33 -22.63 -16.57 -6.38
N GLU A 34 -23.54 -16.19 -5.49
CA GLU A 34 -24.94 -15.86 -5.81
C GLU A 34 -25.07 -14.54 -6.60
N ASP A 35 -24.18 -13.57 -6.35
CA ASP A 35 -24.07 -12.30 -7.09
C ASP A 35 -23.09 -12.40 -8.28
N ASN A 36 -23.09 -13.54 -9.00
CA ASN A 36 -22.24 -13.76 -10.17
C ASN A 36 -20.72 -13.57 -9.89
N GLY A 37 -20.30 -13.85 -8.65
CA GLY A 37 -18.90 -13.93 -8.24
C GLY A 37 -18.25 -15.21 -8.74
N ARG A 38 -16.93 -15.17 -8.99
CA ARG A 38 -16.16 -16.33 -9.45
C ARG A 38 -15.54 -17.04 -8.26
N THR A 39 -15.56 -18.37 -8.32
CA THR A 39 -14.77 -19.22 -7.42
C THR A 39 -13.85 -20.11 -8.25
N ILE A 40 -12.67 -20.40 -7.72
CA ILE A 40 -11.71 -21.32 -8.32
C ILE A 40 -11.36 -22.39 -7.29
N LYS A 41 -11.15 -23.63 -7.74
CA LYS A 41 -10.62 -24.69 -6.88
C LYS A 41 -9.11 -24.74 -7.03
N VAL A 42 -8.39 -24.65 -5.93
CA VAL A 42 -6.92 -24.68 -5.91
C VAL A 42 -6.48 -25.80 -4.98
N LYS A 43 -5.54 -26.63 -5.44
CA LYS A 43 -4.89 -27.63 -4.58
C LYS A 43 -3.79 -26.96 -3.76
N VAL A 44 -3.94 -27.00 -2.45
CA VAL A 44 -2.93 -26.54 -1.48
C VAL A 44 -2.65 -27.70 -0.53
N GLN A 45 -1.39 -28.13 -0.40
CA GLN A 45 -1.00 -29.22 0.51
C GLN A 45 -1.83 -30.51 0.35
N ASN A 46 -2.08 -30.95 -0.88
CA ASN A 46 -2.94 -32.09 -1.23
C ASN A 46 -4.42 -31.97 -0.82
N GLN A 47 -4.88 -30.81 -0.34
CA GLN A 47 -6.28 -30.52 -0.12
C GLN A 47 -6.81 -29.59 -1.22
N GLU A 48 -8.00 -29.89 -1.72
CA GLU A 48 -8.69 -29.01 -2.66
C GLU A 48 -9.45 -27.94 -1.88
N ILE A 49 -9.09 -26.67 -2.08
CA ILE A 49 -9.69 -25.52 -1.41
C ILE A 49 -10.42 -24.68 -2.45
N GLU A 50 -11.69 -24.36 -2.22
CA GLU A 50 -12.44 -23.40 -3.03
C GLU A 50 -12.08 -21.98 -2.57
N ILE A 51 -11.52 -21.18 -3.50
CA ILE A 51 -11.14 -19.79 -3.29
C ILE A 51 -12.15 -18.92 -4.03
N GLY A 52 -12.85 -18.08 -3.28
CA GLY A 52 -13.75 -17.06 -3.82
C GLY A 52 -13.16 -15.66 -3.83
N ASN A 53 -14.00 -14.69 -4.16
CA ASN A 53 -13.66 -13.27 -4.22
C ASN A 53 -13.25 -12.68 -2.87
N GLU A 54 -13.47 -13.35 -1.75
CA GLU A 54 -13.03 -12.95 -0.41
C GLU A 54 -11.50 -12.88 -0.29
N PHE A 55 -10.80 -13.69 -1.08
CA PHE A 55 -9.34 -13.81 -1.06
C PHE A 55 -8.63 -12.90 -2.08
N ILE A 56 -9.39 -12.24 -2.95
CA ILE A 56 -8.83 -11.49 -4.08
C ILE A 56 -8.50 -10.04 -3.68
N VAL A 57 -7.43 -9.46 -4.22
CA VAL A 57 -7.14 -8.02 -4.09
C VAL A 57 -7.95 -7.27 -5.15
N PRO A 58 -8.66 -6.18 -4.81
CA PRO A 58 -9.36 -5.39 -5.82
C PRO A 58 -8.40 -4.88 -6.89
N TYR A 59 -8.80 -5.02 -8.15
CA TYR A 59 -8.03 -4.54 -9.30
C TYR A 59 -8.98 -3.95 -10.34
N CYS A 60 -8.46 -3.12 -11.23
CA CYS A 60 -9.22 -2.60 -12.36
C CYS A 60 -8.82 -3.37 -13.63
N PRO A 61 -9.70 -4.20 -14.21
CA PRO A 61 -9.38 -4.98 -15.41
C PRO A 61 -8.93 -4.11 -16.59
N LEU A 62 -9.46 -2.89 -16.71
CA LEU A 62 -9.07 -1.95 -17.75
C LEU A 62 -7.60 -1.52 -17.58
N LEU A 63 -7.23 -1.04 -16.39
CA LEU A 63 -5.87 -0.61 -16.11
C LEU A 63 -4.88 -1.77 -16.19
N SER A 64 -5.27 -2.95 -15.69
CA SER A 64 -4.41 -4.13 -15.78
C SER A 64 -4.15 -4.58 -17.20
N ARG A 65 -5.12 -4.40 -18.12
CA ARG A 65 -4.91 -4.68 -19.54
C ARG A 65 -4.06 -3.62 -20.22
N ILE A 66 -4.29 -2.34 -19.95
CA ILE A 66 -3.55 -1.23 -20.58
C ILE A 66 -2.07 -1.28 -20.23
N PHE A 67 -1.74 -1.56 -18.97
CA PHE A 67 -0.37 -1.53 -18.48
C PHE A 67 0.27 -2.92 -18.36
N GLU A 68 -0.44 -3.97 -18.78
CA GLU A 68 0.00 -5.38 -18.66
C GLU A 68 0.53 -5.75 -17.26
N THR A 69 0.00 -5.10 -16.22
CA THR A 69 0.48 -5.25 -14.84
C THR A 69 -0.66 -5.27 -13.84
N HIS A 70 -0.43 -5.92 -12.71
CA HIS A 70 -1.42 -5.96 -11.64
C HIS A 70 -1.39 -4.65 -10.83
N ALA A 71 -2.24 -3.70 -11.22
CA ALA A 71 -2.42 -2.44 -10.51
C ALA A 71 -3.47 -2.59 -9.39
N ASN A 72 -3.05 -2.39 -8.14
CA ASN A 72 -3.96 -2.24 -7.01
C ASN A 72 -4.66 -0.87 -7.12
N VAL A 73 -5.99 -0.86 -7.13
CA VAL A 73 -6.77 0.38 -7.22
C VAL A 73 -7.48 0.60 -5.90
N GLU A 74 -7.18 1.72 -5.27
CA GLU A 74 -7.80 2.10 -4.00
C GLU A 74 -8.62 3.38 -4.13
N SER A 75 -9.87 3.34 -3.63
CA SER A 75 -10.70 4.52 -3.43
C SER A 75 -10.24 5.25 -2.18
N CYS A 76 -10.07 6.57 -2.29
CA CYS A 76 -9.59 7.41 -1.21
C CYS A 76 -10.71 8.39 -0.83
N HIS A 77 -11.26 8.24 0.38
CA HIS A 77 -12.33 9.12 0.86
C HIS A 77 -12.05 9.74 2.24
N SER A 78 -10.97 9.33 2.93
CA SER A 78 -10.61 9.89 4.23
C SER A 78 -9.31 10.67 4.18
N ALA A 79 -9.15 11.61 5.12
CA ALA A 79 -7.89 12.32 5.33
C ALA A 79 -6.71 11.35 5.59
N LYS A 80 -6.96 10.18 6.20
CA LYS A 80 -5.94 9.14 6.39
C LYS A 80 -5.48 8.54 5.07
N SER A 81 -6.41 8.25 4.17
CA SER A 81 -6.11 7.73 2.83
C SER A 81 -5.38 8.78 1.98
N ILE A 82 -5.74 10.07 2.09
CA ILE A 82 -5.03 11.16 1.40
C ILE A 82 -3.62 11.30 1.96
N LYS A 83 -3.46 11.30 3.29
CA LYS A 83 -2.15 11.29 3.95
C LYS A 83 -1.30 10.13 3.47
N TYR A 84 -1.89 8.94 3.32
CA TYR A 84 -1.21 7.78 2.78
C TYR A 84 -0.73 8.03 1.35
N LEU A 85 -1.58 8.51 0.44
CA LEU A 85 -1.17 8.82 -0.94
C LEU A 85 -0.03 9.84 -0.99
N CYS A 86 -0.17 10.97 -0.29
CA CYS A 86 0.87 11.99 -0.21
C CYS A 86 2.17 11.40 0.32
N LYS A 87 2.12 10.63 1.42
CA LYS A 87 3.31 9.95 1.97
C LYS A 87 4.03 9.09 0.93
N TYR A 88 3.30 8.37 0.07
CA TYR A 88 3.93 7.48 -0.92
C TYR A 88 4.48 8.24 -2.13
N VAL A 89 3.74 9.23 -2.64
CA VAL A 89 4.18 10.06 -3.78
C VAL A 89 5.39 10.91 -3.39
N THR A 90 5.37 11.46 -2.19
CA THR A 90 6.42 12.36 -1.70
C THR A 90 7.38 11.65 -0.78
N LYS A 91 7.43 10.31 -0.84
CA LYS A 91 8.49 9.55 -0.19
C LYS A 91 9.79 9.81 -0.94
N GLY A 92 10.42 10.93 -0.60
CA GLY A 92 11.72 11.33 -1.13
C GLY A 92 12.85 10.61 -0.39
N SER A 93 14.07 11.01 -0.71
CA SER A 93 15.26 10.54 -0.01
C SER A 93 15.22 10.94 1.46
N ASP A 94 15.35 9.96 2.37
CA ASP A 94 15.34 10.23 3.82
C ASP A 94 16.66 10.87 4.32
N MET A 95 17.69 10.87 3.47
CA MET A 95 19.04 11.32 3.81
C MET A 95 19.61 12.15 2.67
N ALA A 96 20.27 13.24 3.03
CA ALA A 96 21.06 14.05 2.12
C ALA A 96 22.49 14.13 2.64
N VAL A 97 23.45 14.07 1.71
CA VAL A 97 24.87 14.33 1.98
C VAL A 97 25.18 15.68 1.37
N PHE A 98 25.77 16.59 2.14
CA PHE A 98 26.21 17.88 1.65
C PHE A 98 27.70 18.08 1.95
N GLY A 99 28.39 18.64 0.97
CA GLY A 99 29.80 19.02 1.09
C GLY A 99 29.91 20.35 1.83
N ILE A 100 30.82 20.42 2.79
CA ILE A 100 31.18 21.64 3.50
C ILE A 100 32.54 22.06 2.98
N ALA A 101 32.69 23.33 2.58
CA ALA A 101 33.99 23.86 2.20
C ALA A 101 34.90 23.93 3.44
N SER A 102 35.82 22.98 3.56
CA SER A 102 36.87 22.96 4.58
C SER A 102 38.21 23.39 3.97
N GLU A 103 39.07 24.00 4.78
CA GLU A 103 40.42 24.40 4.37
C GLU A 103 41.32 23.17 4.07
N ASN A 104 40.98 22.01 4.62
CA ASN A 104 41.74 20.76 4.46
C ASN A 104 41.04 19.80 3.47
N VAL A 105 41.51 19.81 2.23
CA VAL A 105 40.98 18.99 1.12
C VAL A 105 41.07 17.47 1.37
N ASN A 106 41.98 17.03 2.25
CA ASN A 106 42.26 15.61 2.48
C ASN A 106 41.46 14.97 3.63
N ASP A 107 40.65 15.75 4.38
CA ASP A 107 39.87 15.21 5.49
C ASP A 107 38.39 15.00 5.09
N GLU A 108 38.07 13.77 4.66
CA GLU A 108 36.73 13.39 4.20
C GLU A 108 35.64 13.59 5.27
N ILE A 109 35.99 13.44 6.56
CA ILE A 109 35.03 13.56 7.68
C ILE A 109 34.62 15.01 7.90
N SER A 110 35.56 15.97 7.78
CA SER A 110 35.21 17.40 7.86
C SER A 110 34.58 17.93 6.57
N ASN A 111 34.87 17.29 5.43
CA ASN A 111 34.37 17.72 4.12
C ASN A 111 32.92 17.30 3.84
N PHE A 112 32.42 16.22 4.45
CA PHE A 112 31.07 15.72 4.18
C PHE A 112 30.27 15.49 5.46
N GLN A 113 29.05 16.03 5.50
CA GLN A 113 28.08 15.73 6.54
C GLN A 113 26.85 15.04 5.95
N MET A 114 26.34 14.07 6.70
CA MET A 114 25.07 13.42 6.43
C MET A 114 24.00 13.98 7.37
N GLY A 115 22.86 14.36 6.80
CA GLY A 115 21.71 14.85 7.54
C GLY A 115 20.45 14.11 7.13
N ARG A 116 19.50 13.99 8.06
CA ARG A 116 18.15 13.56 7.73
C ARG A 116 17.47 14.67 6.94
N TYR A 117 17.06 14.40 5.71
CA TYR A 117 16.25 15.33 4.94
C TYR A 117 14.78 15.15 5.35
N VAL A 118 14.15 16.24 5.77
CA VAL A 118 12.72 16.26 6.09
C VAL A 118 12.02 16.99 4.95
N SER A 119 11.22 16.26 4.16
CA SER A 119 10.45 16.88 3.08
C SER A 119 9.33 17.77 3.63
N THR A 120 8.83 18.72 2.83
CA THR A 120 7.75 19.63 3.22
C THR A 120 6.51 18.89 3.75
N ASN A 121 6.21 17.71 3.19
CA ASN A 121 5.09 16.89 3.63
C ASN A 121 5.33 16.21 4.97
N GLU A 122 6.57 15.83 5.28
CA GLU A 122 6.92 15.30 6.59
C GLU A 122 6.91 16.39 7.67
N ALA A 123 7.39 17.60 7.33
CA ALA A 123 7.43 18.74 8.26
C ALA A 123 6.05 19.14 8.79
N LEU A 124 4.99 19.02 7.97
CA LEU A 124 3.60 19.25 8.38
C LEU A 124 3.13 18.35 9.53
N PHE A 125 3.79 17.21 9.77
CA PHE A 125 3.38 16.21 10.76
C PHE A 125 4.37 16.05 11.92
N ILE A 126 5.47 16.82 11.94
CA ILE A 126 6.37 16.89 13.09
C ILE A 126 5.82 17.98 14.03
N LYS A 127 5.06 17.56 15.04
CA LYS A 127 4.68 18.35 16.21
C LYS A 127 4.95 17.53 17.45
#